data_AF-A0A2S2DRC9-F1
#
_entry.id   AF-A0A2S2DRC9-F1
#
_cell.length_a   1.000
_cell.length_b   1.000
_cell.length_c   1.000
_cell.angle_alpha   90.00
_cell.angle_beta   90.00
_cell.angle_gamma   90.00
#
_symmetry.space_group_name_H-M   'P 1'
#
loop_
_entity.id
_entity.type
_entity.pdbx_description
1 polymer ?
#
loop_
_entity_poly.entity_id
_entity_poly.type
_entity_poly.pdbx_seq_one_letter_code
_entity_poly.pdbx_strand_id
1 'polypeptide(L)'
;MIARRKTVTADTVEDYYKPYGEYGDGSYEAGDLIEVYDLKQRLRCLIRAVDVQTIRFGDIPEAVWRGEGFASAREFQDVHVRCLPQYRLHDDFEFVTLHFELVDVIER
;
A
#
# COMPACT_ATOMS: atom_id res chain seq x y z
N MET A 1 12.09 10.20 11.73
CA MET A 1 11.14 9.51 12.64
C MET A 1 10.07 8.83 11.78
N ILE A 2 9.74 7.56 12.05
CA ILE A 2 8.61 6.87 11.42
C ILE A 2 7.35 7.16 12.23
N ALA A 3 6.31 7.69 11.59
CA ALA A 3 5.09 8.14 12.28
C ALA A 3 4.17 7.00 12.75
N ARG A 4 4.33 5.78 12.21
CA ARG A 4 3.53 4.58 12.53
C ARG A 4 2.01 4.74 12.30
N ARG A 5 1.60 5.66 11.43
CA ARG A 5 0.17 5.92 11.13
C ARG A 5 -0.37 5.13 9.95
N LYS A 6 0.49 4.84 8.97
CA LYS A 6 0.13 4.04 7.79
C LYS A 6 0.39 2.56 8.09
N THR A 7 -0.62 1.73 7.85
CA THR A 7 -0.64 0.28 8.08
C THR A 7 -1.25 -0.49 6.91
N VAL A 8 -1.66 0.21 5.85
CA VAL A 8 -2.17 -0.38 4.61
C VAL A 8 -1.55 0.35 3.43
N THR A 9 -1.23 -0.42 2.39
CA THR A 9 -0.91 0.10 1.06
C THR A 9 -1.81 -0.57 0.04
N ALA A 10 -2.22 0.17 -0.98
CA ALA A 10 -3.02 -0.30 -2.09
C ALA A 10 -2.23 -0.17 -3.39
N ASP A 11 -2.38 -1.15 -4.26
CA ASP A 11 -1.85 -1.12 -5.62
C ASP A 11 -2.90 -1.66 -6.60
N THR A 12 -2.76 -1.34 -7.88
CA THR A 12 -3.62 -1.93 -8.90
C THR A 12 -3.36 -3.44 -9.00
N VAL A 13 -4.38 -4.23 -9.33
CA VAL A 13 -4.21 -5.66 -9.59
C VAL A 13 -3.15 -5.92 -10.67
N GLU A 14 -3.05 -5.02 -11.65
CA GLU A 14 -2.07 -5.13 -12.73
C GLU A 14 -0.62 -4.97 -12.24
N ASP A 15 -0.38 -4.14 -11.24
CA ASP A 15 0.97 -3.81 -10.77
C ASP A 15 1.41 -4.58 -9.53
N TYR A 16 0.47 -4.98 -8.66
CA TYR A 16 0.79 -5.64 -7.39
C TYR A 16 1.69 -6.87 -7.56
N TYR A 17 1.47 -7.64 -8.63
CA TYR A 17 2.20 -8.89 -8.89
C TYR A 17 3.52 -8.69 -9.65
N LYS A 18 3.84 -7.45 -10.02
CA LYS A 18 5.07 -7.13 -10.75
C LYS A 18 6.13 -6.63 -9.78
N PRO A 19 7.38 -7.07 -9.93
CA PRO A 19 8.50 -6.43 -9.24
C PRO A 19 8.59 -4.95 -9.63
N TYR A 20 8.90 -4.11 -8.66
CA TYR A 20 9.13 -2.68 -8.86
C TYR A 20 10.56 -2.30 -8.42
N GLY A 21 11.41 -2.03 -9.41
CA GLY A 21 12.81 -1.68 -9.17
C GLY A 21 13.64 -2.85 -8.64
N GLU A 22 14.73 -2.53 -7.94
CA GLU A 22 15.66 -3.52 -7.37
C GLU A 22 15.19 -4.09 -6.02
N TYR A 23 14.33 -3.36 -5.30
CA TYR A 23 13.98 -3.63 -3.90
C TYR A 23 12.51 -4.01 -3.67
N GLY A 24 11.69 -3.99 -4.71
CA GLY A 24 10.27 -4.34 -4.62
C GLY A 24 10.00 -5.63 -5.36
N ASP A 25 9.74 -6.71 -4.63
CA ASP A 25 9.51 -8.03 -5.23
C ASP A 25 8.13 -8.14 -5.89
N GLY A 26 7.13 -7.40 -5.38
CA GLY A 26 5.73 -7.59 -5.74
C GLY A 26 5.19 -8.92 -5.22
N SER A 27 3.92 -9.20 -5.45
CA SER A 27 3.26 -10.47 -5.08
C SER A 27 3.40 -10.85 -3.60
N TYR A 28 3.47 -9.89 -2.68
CA TYR A 28 3.61 -10.20 -1.25
C TYR A 28 2.40 -10.99 -0.72
N GLU A 29 2.65 -11.87 0.23
CA GLU A 29 1.66 -12.69 0.91
C GLU A 29 1.71 -12.49 2.44
N ALA A 30 0.64 -12.86 3.12
CA ALA A 30 0.61 -12.76 4.58
C ALA A 30 1.74 -13.58 5.23
N GLY A 31 2.49 -12.95 6.12
CA GLY A 31 3.67 -13.51 6.77
C GLY A 31 5.00 -12.93 6.28
N ASP A 32 5.03 -12.39 5.06
CA ASP A 32 6.24 -11.84 4.45
C ASP A 32 6.83 -10.68 5.26
N LEU A 33 8.17 -10.65 5.32
CA LEU A 33 8.92 -9.53 5.85
C LEU A 33 9.39 -8.66 4.70
N ILE A 34 9.07 -7.38 4.77
CA ILE A 34 9.29 -6.42 3.69
C ILE A 34 10.18 -5.29 4.19
N GLU A 35 11.22 -5.01 3.43
CA GLU A 35 12.12 -3.89 3.64
C GLU A 35 11.54 -2.60 3.07
N VAL A 36 11.49 -1.54 3.88
CA VAL A 36 10.97 -0.24 3.45
C VAL A 36 12.09 0.77 3.36
N TYR A 37 12.29 1.31 2.16
CA TYR A 37 13.33 2.28 1.82
C TYR A 37 12.75 3.69 1.68
N ASP A 38 13.55 4.71 1.99
CA ASP A 38 13.20 6.10 1.63
C ASP A 38 13.61 6.45 0.19
N LEU A 39 13.25 7.64 -0.28
CA LEU A 39 13.55 8.13 -1.62
C LEU A 39 15.06 8.25 -1.94
N LYS A 40 15.94 8.10 -0.95
CA LYS A 40 17.40 8.04 -1.13
C LYS A 40 17.93 6.60 -1.04
N GLN A 41 17.05 5.61 -1.17
CA GLN A 41 17.36 4.17 -1.07
C GLN A 41 18.01 3.79 0.26
N ARG A 42 17.63 4.45 1.35
CA ARG A 42 18.08 4.06 2.70
C ARG A 42 17.01 3.22 3.38
N LEU A 43 17.39 2.04 3.86
CA LEU A 43 16.51 1.18 4.66
C LEU A 43 16.04 1.92 5.92
N ARG A 44 14.72 1.97 6.15
CA ARG A 44 14.09 2.73 7.25
C ARG A 44 13.38 1.85 8.26
N CYS A 45 12.74 0.79 7.81
CA CYS A 45 12.06 -0.16 8.68
C CYS A 45 11.85 -1.51 8.00
N LEU A 46 11.50 -2.48 8.83
CA LEU A 46 10.93 -3.75 8.43
C LEU A 46 9.44 -3.75 8.77
N ILE A 47 8.62 -4.17 7.83
CA ILE A 47 7.18 -4.41 8.05
C ILE A 47 6.87 -5.88 7.80
N ARG A 48 5.81 -6.40 8.44
CA ARG A 48 5.29 -7.73 8.16
C ARG A 48 3.93 -7.61 7.50
N ALA A 49 3.75 -8.29 6.37
CA ALA A 49 2.46 -8.49 5.76
C ALA A 49 1.55 -9.30 6.69
N VAL A 50 0.37 -8.78 7.02
CA VAL A 50 -0.59 -9.47 7.90
C VAL A 50 -1.81 -9.99 7.14
N ASP A 51 -2.20 -9.31 6.06
CA ASP A 51 -3.33 -9.69 5.22
C ASP A 51 -3.20 -9.07 3.83
N VAL A 52 -3.74 -9.76 2.83
CA VAL A 52 -3.78 -9.31 1.43
C VAL A 52 -5.17 -9.55 0.88
N GLN A 53 -5.84 -8.50 0.42
CA GLN A 53 -7.21 -8.60 -0.08
C GLN A 53 -7.43 -7.72 -1.31
N THR A 54 -8.23 -8.22 -2.25
CA THR A 54 -8.74 -7.43 -3.38
C THR A 54 -9.98 -6.67 -2.95
N ILE A 55 -10.04 -5.38 -3.26
CA ILE A 55 -11.19 -4.51 -3.01
C ILE A 55 -11.65 -3.84 -4.31
N ARG A 56 -12.87 -3.32 -4.31
CA ARG A 56 -13.39 -2.46 -5.38
C ARG A 56 -13.20 -0.99 -5.03
N PHE A 57 -12.79 -0.21 -6.01
CA PHE A 57 -12.53 1.22 -5.86
C PHE A 57 -13.78 2.03 -5.50
N GLY A 58 -14.97 1.56 -5.91
CA GLY A 58 -16.26 2.15 -5.55
C GLY A 58 -16.77 1.80 -4.15
N ASP A 59 -16.20 0.78 -3.50
CA ASP A 59 -16.64 0.27 -2.20
C ASP A 59 -15.43 -0.05 -1.30
N ILE A 60 -14.71 1.00 -0.93
CA ILE A 60 -13.45 0.89 -0.19
C ILE A 60 -13.75 0.69 1.31
N PRO A 61 -13.32 -0.42 1.93
CA PRO A 61 -13.52 -0.65 3.36
C PRO A 61 -12.86 0.42 4.23
N GLU A 62 -13.47 0.74 5.38
CA GLU A 62 -12.94 1.74 6.33
C GLU A 62 -11.53 1.43 6.82
N ALA A 63 -11.22 0.16 7.05
CA ALA A 63 -9.89 -0.27 7.45
C ALA A 63 -8.81 0.08 6.41
N VAL A 64 -9.16 0.09 5.11
CA VAL A 64 -8.24 0.37 4.01
C VAL A 64 -7.92 1.86 3.97
N TRP A 65 -8.93 2.73 3.79
CA TRP A 65 -8.63 4.17 3.63
C TRP A 65 -8.07 4.80 4.91
N ARG A 66 -8.48 4.33 6.10
CA ARG A 66 -7.84 4.76 7.36
C ARG A 66 -6.41 4.25 7.48
N GLY A 67 -6.18 2.97 7.19
CA GLY A 67 -4.86 2.36 7.24
C GLY A 67 -3.89 2.97 6.23
N GLU A 68 -4.39 3.47 5.11
CA GLU A 68 -3.65 4.25 4.13
C GLU A 68 -3.27 5.65 4.62
N GLY A 69 -4.01 6.19 5.58
CA GLY A 69 -3.82 7.51 6.17
C GLY A 69 -4.77 8.60 5.67
N PHE A 70 -5.83 8.24 4.95
CA PHE A 70 -6.84 9.19 4.48
C PHE A 70 -7.93 9.44 5.53
N ALA A 71 -8.64 10.55 5.40
CA ALA A 71 -9.76 10.92 6.25
C ALA A 71 -11.10 10.32 5.79
N SER A 72 -11.20 9.86 4.53
CA SER A 72 -12.40 9.23 3.99
C SER A 72 -12.11 8.39 2.74
N ALA A 73 -13.05 7.50 2.36
CA ALA A 73 -13.03 6.78 1.10
C ALA A 73 -13.00 7.73 -0.12
N ARG A 74 -13.72 8.86 -0.07
CA ARG A 74 -13.72 9.86 -1.15
C ARG A 74 -12.33 10.48 -1.33
N GLU A 75 -11.66 10.83 -0.24
CA GLU A 75 -10.31 11.38 -0.33
C GLU A 75 -9.33 10.37 -0.94
N PHE A 76 -9.41 9.10 -0.52
CA PHE A 76 -8.66 8.01 -1.14
C PHE A 76 -8.92 7.99 -2.66
N GLN A 77 -10.18 8.01 -3.09
CA GLN A 77 -10.53 8.00 -4.51
C GLN A 77 -9.95 9.19 -5.27
N ASP A 78 -10.19 10.41 -4.77
CA ASP A 78 -9.74 11.65 -5.42
C ASP A 78 -8.22 11.69 -5.57
N VAL A 79 -7.47 11.22 -4.58
CA VAL A 79 -6.00 11.16 -4.64
C VAL A 79 -5.54 10.11 -5.65
N HIS A 80 -6.10 8.89 -5.61
CA HIS A 80 -5.70 7.83 -6.53
C HIS A 80 -5.99 8.19 -7.99
N VAL A 81 -7.14 8.80 -8.30
CA VAL A 81 -7.44 9.30 -9.66
C VAL A 81 -6.39 10.30 -10.15
N ARG A 82 -5.86 11.15 -9.25
CA ARG A 82 -4.82 12.13 -9.59
C ARG A 82 -3.43 11.51 -9.72
N CYS A 83 -3.12 10.53 -8.90
CA CYS A 83 -1.80 9.89 -8.83
C CYS A 83 -1.61 8.77 -9.88
N LEU A 84 -2.71 8.21 -10.39
CA LEU A 84 -2.73 7.10 -11.34
C LEU A 84 -3.39 7.50 -12.66
N PRO A 85 -2.97 8.60 -13.33
CA PRO A 85 -3.63 9.13 -14.52
C PRO A 85 -3.56 8.19 -15.73
N GLN A 86 -2.66 7.20 -15.70
CA GLN A 86 -2.56 6.16 -16.73
C GLN A 86 -3.68 5.12 -16.63
N TYR A 87 -4.38 5.04 -15.49
CA TYR A 87 -5.51 4.12 -15.28
C TYR A 87 -6.84 4.88 -15.35
N ARG A 88 -7.84 4.23 -15.93
CA ARG A 88 -9.23 4.72 -15.86
C ARG A 88 -9.90 4.12 -14.63
N LEU A 89 -9.69 4.73 -13.47
CA LEU A 89 -10.33 4.30 -12.23
C LEU A 89 -11.85 4.55 -12.28
N HIS A 90 -12.63 3.53 -11.93
CA HIS A 90 -14.09 3.54 -11.84
C HIS A 90 -14.53 2.61 -10.71
N ASP A 91 -15.82 2.60 -10.35
CA ASP A 91 -16.28 1.91 -9.14
C ASP A 91 -15.96 0.40 -9.12
N ASP A 92 -16.05 -0.27 -10.27
CA ASP A 92 -15.69 -1.70 -10.40
C ASP A 92 -14.18 -1.97 -10.55
N PHE A 93 -13.33 -0.94 -10.55
CA PHE A 93 -11.88 -1.12 -10.68
C PHE A 93 -11.32 -1.76 -9.41
N GLU A 94 -10.47 -2.77 -9.56
CA GLU A 94 -9.96 -3.53 -8.42
C GLU A 94 -8.56 -3.07 -7.99
N PHE A 95 -8.37 -3.01 -6.68
CA PHE A 95 -7.07 -2.80 -6.03
C PHE A 95 -6.74 -4.01 -5.18
N VAL A 96 -5.47 -4.37 -5.12
CA VAL A 96 -4.93 -5.26 -4.08
C VAL A 96 -4.46 -4.38 -2.94
N THR A 97 -4.90 -4.71 -1.73
CA THR A 97 -4.48 -4.03 -0.51
C THR A 97 -3.64 -4.98 0.33
N LEU A 98 -2.50 -4.47 0.80
CA LEU A 98 -1.59 -5.14 1.69
C LEU A 98 -1.67 -4.46 3.05
N HIS A 99 -2.19 -5.18 4.03
CA HIS A 99 -2.19 -4.78 5.43
C HIS A 99 -0.87 -5.23 6.05
N PHE A 100 -0.27 -4.37 6.87
CA PHE A 100 1.01 -4.67 7.49
C PHE A 100 1.14 -4.09 8.89
N GLU A 101 2.04 -4.70 9.66
CA GLU A 101 2.50 -4.17 10.95
C GLU A 101 3.98 -3.78 10.87
N LEU A 102 4.36 -2.77 11.65
CA LEU A 102 5.76 -2.37 11.77
C LEU A 102 6.47 -3.35 12.70
N VAL A 103 7.54 -3.98 12.20
CA VAL A 103 8.36 -4.93 12.96
C VAL A 103 9.51 -4.21 13.64
N ASP A 104 10.29 -3.44 12.88
CA ASP A 104 11.47 -2.76 13.40
C ASP A 104 11.73 -1.42 12.71
N VAL A 105 12.34 -0.48 13.42
CA VAL A 105 12.77 0.82 12.89
C VAL A 105 14.27 0.85 12.84
N ILE A 106 14.84 1.09 11.66
CA ILE A 106 16.28 1.20 11.50
C ILE A 106 16.70 2.62 11.90
N GLU A 107 17.21 2.74 13.13
CA GLU A 107 17.85 3.95 13.62
C GLU A 107 19.26 4.04 13.02
N ARG A 108 19.48 5.07 12.21
CA ARG A 108 20.79 5.53 11.76
C ARG A 108 20.95 7.00 12.10
#